data_AF-A0A541B0E7-F1
#
_entry.id   AF-A0A541B0E7-F1
#
_cell.length_a   1.000
_cell.length_b   1.000
_cell.length_c   1.000
_cell.angle_alpha   90.00
_cell.angle_beta   90.00
_cell.angle_gamma   90.00
#
_symmetry.space_group_name_H-M   'P 1'
#
loop_
_entity.id
_entity.type
_entity.pdbx_description
1 polymer ?
#
loop_
_entity_poly.entity_id
_entity_poly.type
_entity_poly.pdbx_seq_one_letter_code
_entity_poly.pdbx_strand_id
1 'polypeptide(L)' 'MATIQIRELPEETYEVIRTRARAAGRSIQSYMREVVIDFAASPTADEVFERMASTRWASEAPGATRESILADLDADRR' A
#
# COMPACT_ATOMS: atom_id res chain seq x y z
N MET A 1 -0.45 12.63 16.80
CA MET A 1 -0.61 11.15 16.80
C MET A 1 -2.10 10.87 16.76
N ALA A 2 -2.56 10.01 15.85
CA ALA A 2 -3.98 9.69 15.69
C ALA A 2 -4.36 8.46 16.54
N THR A 3 -5.57 8.46 17.09
CA THR A 3 -6.13 7.32 17.81
C THR A 3 -7.33 6.79 17.04
N ILE A 4 -7.38 5.46 16.85
CA ILE A 4 -8.49 4.78 16.20
C ILE A 4 -9.23 3.97 17.27
N GLN A 5 -10.55 4.16 17.36
CA GLN A 5 -11.43 3.31 18.16
C GLN A 5 -12.25 2.41 17.24
N ILE A 6 -12.15 1.10 17.43
CA ILE A 6 -12.94 0.10 16.72
C ILE A 6 -14.09 -0.28 17.65
N ARG A 7 -15.33 0.02 17.25
CA ARG A 7 -16.54 -0.26 18.02
C ARG A 7 -17.24 -1.51 17.47
N GLU A 8 -18.04 -2.13 18.32
CA GLU A 8 -18.92 -3.25 17.94
C GLU A 8 -18.15 -4.42 17.30
N LEU A 9 -16.93 -4.67 17.78
CA LEU A 9 -16.15 -5.81 17.35
C LEU A 9 -16.81 -7.10 17.86
N PRO A 10 -17.11 -8.08 16.99
CA PRO A 10 -17.63 -9.36 17.43
C PRO A 10 -16.69 -10.03 18.43
N GLU A 11 -17.24 -10.64 19.47
CA GLU A 11 -16.47 -11.20 20.59
C GLU A 11 -15.47 -12.26 20.10
N GLU A 12 -15.88 -13.10 19.15
CA GLU A 12 -15.01 -14.11 18.54
C GLU A 12 -13.80 -13.49 17.83
N THR A 13 -13.97 -12.31 17.23
CA THR A 13 -12.88 -11.59 16.55
C THR A 13 -11.92 -11.00 17.58
N TYR A 14 -12.46 -10.39 18.64
CA TYR A 14 -11.67 -9.88 19.75
C TYR A 14 -10.79 -10.98 20.36
N GLU A 15 -11.36 -12.16 20.59
CA GLU A 15 -10.68 -13.29 21.20
C GLU A 15 -9.55 -13.85 20.34
N VAL A 16 -9.75 -13.91 19.01
CA VAL A 16 -8.69 -14.27 18.06
C VAL A 16 -7.53 -13.26 18.13
N ILE A 17 -7.82 -11.96 18.12
CA ILE A 17 -6.80 -10.91 18.21
C ILE A 17 -6.05 -11.01 19.54
N ARG A 18 -6.78 -11.16 20.64
CA ARG A 18 -6.21 -11.29 22.00
C ARG A 18 -5.26 -12.48 22.09
N THR A 19 -5.66 -13.62 21.53
CA THR A 19 -4.85 -14.84 21.50
C THR A 19 -3.57 -14.65 20.68
N ARG A 20 -3.67 -14.06 19.48
CA ARG A 20 -2.52 -13.78 18.61
C ARG A 20 -1.55 -12.79 19.25
N ALA A 21 -2.06 -11.71 19.85
CA ALA A 21 -1.24 -10.72 20.54
C ALA A 21 -0.48 -11.34 21.71
N ARG A 22 -1.12 -12.21 22.51
CA ARG A 22 -0.44 -12.95 23.58
C ARG A 22 0.62 -13.91 23.07
N ALA A 23 0.33 -14.67 22.02
CA ALA A 23 1.30 -15.56 21.40
C ALA A 23 2.54 -14.81 20.88
N ALA A 24 2.36 -13.56 20.44
CA ALA A 24 3.46 -12.67 20.05
C ALA A 24 4.14 -11.96 21.23
N GLY A 25 3.70 -12.15 22.48
CA GLY A 25 4.25 -11.48 23.67
C GLY A 25 3.93 -9.97 23.73
N ARG A 26 2.81 -9.54 23.14
CA ARG A 26 2.48 -8.12 22.94
C ARG A 26 1.13 -7.75 23.53
N SER A 27 0.97 -6.47 23.88
CA SER A 27 -0.35 -5.91 24.13
C SER A 27 -1.19 -5.90 22.83
N ILE A 28 -2.51 -6.01 22.96
CA ILE A 28 -3.44 -5.94 21.81
C ILE A 28 -3.22 -4.64 21.03
N GLN A 29 -3.07 -3.51 21.74
CA GLN A 29 -2.85 -2.20 21.12
C GLN A 29 -1.57 -2.18 20.28
N SER A 30 -0.45 -2.69 20.82
CA SER A 30 0.80 -2.74 20.06
C SER A 30 0.67 -3.65 18.85
N TYR A 31 0.11 -4.85 19.02
CA TYR A 31 -0.11 -5.82 17.96
C TYR A 31 -0.96 -5.24 16.81
N MET A 32 -2.12 -4.66 17.13
CA MET A 32 -3.00 -4.08 16.13
C MET A 32 -2.42 -2.83 15.46
N ARG A 33 -1.57 -2.07 16.15
CA ARG A 33 -0.87 -0.93 15.54
C ARG A 33 0.01 -1.37 14.38
N GLU A 34 0.77 -2.46 14.54
CA GLU A 34 1.58 -2.99 13.44
C GLU A 34 0.72 -3.50 12.29
N VAL A 35 -0.35 -4.23 12.58
CA VAL A 35 -1.30 -4.67 11.53
C VAL A 35 -1.84 -3.48 10.72
N VAL A 36 -2.19 -2.37 11.38
CA VAL A 36 -2.68 -1.16 10.69
C VAL A 36 -1.57 -0.47 9.90
N ILE A 37 -0.34 -0.42 10.42
CA ILE A 37 0.81 0.15 9.70
C ILE A 37 1.08 -0.68 8.43
N ASP A 38 1.12 -2.00 8.55
CA ASP A 38 1.38 -2.91 7.44
C ASP A 38 0.26 -2.83 6.40
N PHE A 39 -0.99 -2.77 6.84
CA PHE A 39 -2.15 -2.56 5.97
C PHE A 39 -2.05 -1.27 5.17
N ALA A 40 -1.59 -0.18 5.78
CA ALA A 40 -1.47 1.12 5.14
C ALA A 40 -0.16 1.29 4.32
N ALA A 41 0.80 0.38 4.47
CA ALA A 41 2.11 0.51 3.82
C ALA A 41 2.07 0.30 2.31
N SER A 42 1.08 -0.45 1.80
CA SER A 42 0.93 -0.74 0.37
C SER A 42 -0.34 -0.11 -0.18
N PRO A 43 -0.27 0.61 -1.32
CA PRO A 43 -1.45 1.11 -1.99
C PRO A 43 -2.29 -0.05 -2.52
N THR A 44 -3.60 0.14 -2.52
CA THR A 44 -4.55 -0.77 -3.17
C THR A 44 -4.39 -0.70 -4.69
N ALA A 45 -4.88 -1.73 -5.40
CA ALA A 45 -4.85 -1.75 -6.86
C ALA A 45 -5.62 -0.55 -7.44
N ASP A 46 -6.76 -0.20 -6.86
CA ASP A 46 -7.58 0.94 -7.29
C ASP A 46 -6.81 2.27 -7.13
N GLU A 47 -6.16 2.50 -5.99
CA GLU A 47 -5.31 3.68 -5.78
C GLU A 47 -4.14 3.73 -6.78
N VAL A 48 -3.56 2.59 -7.14
CA VAL A 48 -2.52 2.52 -8.17
C VAL A 48 -3.08 2.90 -9.54
N PHE A 49 -4.26 2.39 -9.92
CA PHE A 49 -4.89 2.72 -11.20
C PHE A 49 -5.28 4.19 -11.27
N GLU A 50 -5.86 4.75 -10.21
CA GLU A 50 -6.16 6.19 -10.12
C GLU A 50 -4.89 7.03 -10.22
N ARG A 51 -3.80 6.60 -9.58
CA ARG A 51 -2.51 7.28 -9.67
C ARG A 51 -1.91 7.21 -11.08
N MET A 52 -2.01 6.07 -11.76
CA MET A 52 -1.57 5.93 -13.15
C MET A 52 -2.39 6.81 -14.10
N ALA A 53 -3.71 6.83 -13.92
CA ALA A 53 -4.62 7.62 -14.75
C ALA A 53 -4.34 9.12 -14.57
N SER A 54 -4.26 9.59 -13.32
CA SER A 54 -3.89 10.99 -13.00
C SER A 54 -2.50 11.38 -13.50
N THR A 55 -1.50 10.50 -13.41
CA THR A 55 -0.16 10.75 -13.95
C THR A 55 -0.19 10.86 -15.48
N ARG A 56 -1.01 10.05 -16.16
CA ARG A 56 -1.16 10.09 -17.62
C ARG A 56 -1.84 11.37 -18.12
N TRP A 57 -2.77 11.94 -17.35
CA TRP A 57 -3.39 13.23 -17.68
C TRP A 57 -2.50 14.43 -17.33
N ALA A 58 -1.56 14.28 -16.38
CA ALA A 58 -0.62 15.32 -15.99
C ALA A 58 0.63 15.41 -16.88
N SER A 59 0.92 14.39 -17.69
CA SER A 59 2.07 14.38 -18.60
C SER A 59 1.66 14.80 -20.00
N GLU A 60 2.17 15.94 -20.48
CA GLU A 60 2.05 16.39 -21.87
C GLU A 60 3.03 15.67 -22.82
N ALA A 61 3.99 14.92 -22.26
CA ALA A 61 4.89 14.12 -23.07
C ALA A 61 4.10 12.93 -23.66
N PRO A 62 4.21 12.66 -24.98
CA PRO A 62 3.83 11.35 -25.45
C PRO A 62 4.64 10.35 -24.63
N GLY A 63 4.00 9.30 -24.12
CA GLY A 63 4.72 8.20 -23.47
C GLY A 63 5.76 7.59 -24.42
N ALA A 64 6.31 6.42 -24.11
CA ALA A 64 7.33 5.81 -24.98
C ALA A 64 6.90 5.82 -26.47
N THR A 65 7.64 6.57 -27.29
CA THR A 65 7.43 6.64 -28.73
C THR A 65 8.38 5.67 -29.41
N ARG A 66 8.08 5.30 -30.65
CA ARG A 66 8.98 4.44 -31.42
C ARG A 66 10.37 5.04 -31.52
N GLU A 67 10.44 6.35 -31.74
CA GLU A 67 11.69 7.11 -31.87
C GLU A 67 12.45 7.15 -30.54
N SER A 68 11.78 7.35 -29.40
CA SER A 68 12.45 7.36 -28.08
C SER A 68 12.99 5.97 -27.72
N ILE A 69 12.21 4.92 -27.98
CA ILE A 69 12.62 3.53 -27.70
C ILE A 69 13.86 3.16 -28.54
N LEU A 70 13.88 3.54 -29.83
CA LEU A 70 15.03 3.27 -30.69
C LEU A 70 16.27 4.07 -30.27
N ALA A 71 16.11 5.31 -29.82
CA ALA A 71 17.22 6.13 -29.32
C ALA A 71 17.83 5.55 -28.04
N ASP A 72 17.01 5.09 -27.09
CA ASP A 72 17.49 4.45 -25.86
C ASP A 72 18.21 3.13 -26.17
N LEU A 73 17.66 2.32 -27.09
CA LEU A 73 18.27 1.06 -27.52
C LEU A 73 19.66 1.26 -28.15
N ASP A 74 19.82 2.31 -28.96
CA ASP A 74 21.11 2.64 -29.57
C ASP A 74 22.10 3.26 -28.56
N ALA A 75 21.61 3.93 -27.52
CA ALA A 75 22.45 4.41 -26.42
C ALA A 75 23.02 3.27 -25.58
N ASP A 76 22.23 2.21 -25.33
CA ASP A 76 22.63 1.03 -24.55
C ASP A 76 23.66 0.13 -25.27
N ARG A 77 23.80 0.31 -26.60
CA ARG A 77 24.75 -0.44 -27.45
C ARG A 77 26.13 0.21 -27.60
N ARG A 78 26.33 1.43 -27.10
CA ARG A 78 27.62 2.15 -27.17
C ARG A 78 28.43 1.98 -25.89
#